data_AF-A0A7J9IP11-F1
#
_entry.id   AF-A0A7J9IP11-F1
#
_cell.length_a   1.000
_cell.length_b   1.000
_cell.length_c   1.000
_cell.angle_alpha   90.00
_cell.angle_beta   90.00
_cell.angle_gamma   90.00
#
_symmetry.space_group_name_H-M   'P 1'
#
loop_
_entity.id
_entity.type
_entity.pdbx_description
1 polymer ?
#
loop_
_entity_poly.entity_id
_entity_poly.type
_entity_poly.pdbx_seq_one_letter_code
_entity_poly.pdbx_strand_id
1 'polypeptide(L)'
;AVINRLVETLSSQSVLSKRYGTIPEDEASSLAKSIEEEAFSVAGAAFSPDDDGIEILQMYSKEISKRMLDTVKSRAATAAAADASSATEAANGEEVSSSSVKAEA
;
A
#
# COMPACT_ATOMS: atom_id res chain seq x y z
N ALA A 1 0.97 -15.53 13.52
CA ALA A 1 2.28 -14.93 13.84
C ALA A 1 2.74 -13.97 12.73
N VAL A 2 2.98 -14.45 11.49
CA VAL A 2 3.42 -13.58 10.38
C VAL A 2 2.32 -12.64 9.90
N ILE A 3 1.09 -13.14 9.70
CA ILE A 3 -0.06 -12.33 9.25
C ILE A 3 -0.27 -11.12 10.17
N ASN A 4 -0.38 -11.30 11.49
CA ASN A 4 -0.55 -10.18 12.43
C ASN A 4 0.59 -9.15 12.32
N ARG A 5 1.83 -9.61 12.12
CA ARG A 5 2.97 -8.72 11.94
C ARG A 5 2.89 -7.92 10.64
N LEU A 6 2.41 -8.54 9.56
CA LEU A 6 2.14 -7.87 8.30
C LEU A 6 1.02 -6.84 8.47
N VAL A 7 -0.09 -7.21 9.13
CA VAL A 7 -1.19 -6.28 9.42
C VAL A 7 -0.68 -5.07 10.18
N GLU A 8 0.03 -5.26 11.29
CA GLU A 8 0.65 -4.16 12.04
C GLU A 8 1.53 -3.28 11.14
N THR A 9 2.37 -3.89 10.30
CA THR A 9 3.30 -3.16 9.43
C THR A 9 2.59 -2.32 8.37
N LEU A 10 1.46 -2.82 7.86
CA LEU A 10 0.67 -2.18 6.81
C LEU A 10 -0.31 -1.14 7.38
N SER A 11 -0.85 -1.36 8.57
CA SER A 11 -1.89 -0.52 9.18
C SER A 11 -1.37 0.55 10.13
N SER A 12 -0.19 0.35 10.73
CA SER A 12 0.40 1.28 11.69
C SER A 12 1.49 2.17 11.08
N GLN A 13 1.93 3.17 11.85
CA GLN A 13 3.06 4.01 11.45
C GLN A 13 4.36 3.19 11.40
N SER A 14 4.97 3.16 10.22
CA SER A 14 6.19 2.41 9.93
C SER A 14 7.04 3.16 8.90
N VAL A 15 8.21 2.62 8.56
CA VAL A 15 9.05 3.14 7.47
C VAL A 15 8.29 3.09 6.13
N LEU A 16 7.49 2.06 5.91
CA LEU A 16 6.67 1.92 4.70
C LEU A 16 5.55 2.96 4.64
N SER A 17 4.88 3.22 5.77
CA SER A 17 3.77 4.16 5.80
C SER A 17 4.19 5.60 5.51
N LYS A 18 5.45 5.96 5.80
CA LYS A 18 6.03 7.26 5.44
C LYS A 18 6.19 7.47 3.93
N ARG A 19 6.21 6.38 3.13
CA ARG A 19 6.44 6.44 1.67
C ARG A 19 5.20 6.06 0.87
N TYR A 20 4.37 5.18 1.40
CA TYR A 20 3.24 4.60 0.67
C TYR A 20 1.89 4.82 1.37
N GLY A 21 1.88 5.53 2.50
CA GLY A 21 0.69 5.72 3.33
C GLY A 21 0.35 4.51 4.20
N THR A 22 -0.65 4.65 5.07
CA THR A 22 -1.21 3.56 5.85
C THR A 22 -2.36 2.88 5.12
N ILE A 23 -2.59 1.61 5.45
CA ILE A 23 -3.69 0.80 4.94
C ILE A 23 -4.72 0.60 6.08
N PRO A 24 -6.03 0.76 5.83
CA PRO A 24 -7.07 0.37 6.80
C PRO A 24 -6.87 -1.06 7.28
N GLU A 25 -7.14 -1.33 8.56
CA GLU A 25 -6.82 -2.62 9.18
C GLU A 25 -7.53 -3.81 8.54
N ASP A 26 -8.78 -3.63 8.09
CA ASP A 26 -9.55 -4.64 7.37
C ASP A 26 -8.89 -5.01 6.03
N GLU A 27 -8.55 -4.00 5.22
CA GLU A 27 -7.83 -4.17 3.96
C GLU A 27 -6.45 -4.79 4.19
N ALA A 28 -5.71 -4.29 5.20
CA ALA A 28 -4.40 -4.82 5.60
C ALA A 28 -4.47 -6.30 6.00
N SER A 29 -5.54 -6.71 6.67
CA SER A 29 -5.77 -8.11 7.06
C SER A 29 -6.01 -9.02 5.86
N SER A 30 -6.75 -8.56 4.86
CA SER A 30 -6.93 -9.31 3.62
C SER A 30 -5.63 -9.42 2.83
N LEU A 31 -4.91 -8.30 2.66
CA LEU A 31 -3.63 -8.27 1.96
C LEU A 31 -2.57 -9.13 2.65
N ALA A 32 -2.49 -9.08 3.98
CA ALA A 32 -1.55 -9.89 4.76
C ALA A 32 -1.78 -11.40 4.57
N LYS A 33 -3.04 -11.85 4.48
CA LYS A 33 -3.38 -13.25 4.19
C LYS A 33 -2.94 -13.64 2.78
N SER A 34 -3.25 -12.83 1.77
CA SER A 34 -2.83 -13.10 0.39
C SER A 34 -1.31 -13.15 0.23
N ILE A 35 -0.60 -12.20 0.83
CA ILE A 35 0.88 -12.17 0.84
C ILE A 35 1.44 -13.46 1.45
N GLU A 36 0.88 -13.88 2.60
CA GLU A 36 1.37 -15.06 3.32
C GLU A 36 1.09 -16.36 2.56
N GLU A 37 -0.13 -16.53 2.06
CA GLU A 37 -0.54 -17.71 1.30
C GLU A 37 0.31 -17.88 0.03
N GLU A 38 0.51 -16.80 -0.73
CA GLU A 38 1.33 -16.86 -1.93
C GLU A 38 2.81 -17.12 -1.63
N ALA A 39 3.37 -16.49 -0.58
CA ALA A 39 4.74 -16.73 -0.17
C ALA A 39 4.93 -18.17 0.31
N PHE A 40 3.97 -18.72 1.06
CA PHE A 40 3.97 -20.09 1.51
C PHE A 40 3.91 -21.07 0.33
N SER A 41 3.03 -20.81 -0.64
CA SER A 41 2.92 -21.64 -1.85
C SER A 41 4.22 -21.64 -2.67
N VAL A 42 4.85 -20.48 -2.86
CA VAL A 42 6.12 -20.38 -3.62
C VAL A 42 7.26 -21.07 -2.87
N ALA A 43 7.37 -20.85 -1.56
CA ALA A 43 8.42 -21.47 -0.76
C ALA A 43 8.24 -22.99 -0.66
N GLY A 44 7.00 -23.47 -0.51
CA GLY A 44 6.70 -24.91 -0.47
C GLY A 44 7.03 -25.62 -1.78
N ALA A 45 6.92 -24.94 -2.93
CA ALA A 45 7.34 -25.47 -4.22
C ALA A 45 8.88 -25.57 -4.37
N ALA A 46 9.64 -24.84 -3.56
CA ALA A 46 11.11 -24.89 -3.54
C ALA A 46 11.67 -26.01 -2.62
N PHE A 47 10.81 -26.82 -2.01
CA PHE A 47 11.25 -27.93 -1.16
C PHE A 47 12.07 -28.96 -1.94
N SER A 48 13.25 -29.26 -1.44
CA SER A 48 14.09 -30.38 -1.87
C SER A 48 14.35 -31.31 -0.69
N PRO A 49 14.22 -32.64 -0.85
CA PRO A 49 14.51 -33.60 0.23
C PRO A 49 16.01 -33.70 0.58
N ASP A 50 16.88 -33.15 -0.27
CA ASP A 50 18.34 -33.13 -0.08
C ASP A 50 18.85 -31.88 0.65
N ASP A 51 17.97 -30.89 0.90
CA ASP A 51 18.33 -29.65 1.62
C ASP A 51 17.86 -29.70 3.09
N ASP A 52 18.60 -29.03 3.99
CA ASP A 52 18.29 -28.99 5.43
C ASP A 52 16.99 -28.23 5.77
N GLY A 53 16.19 -27.87 4.77
CA GLY A 53 14.89 -27.18 4.89
C GLY A 53 15.02 -25.70 5.23
N ILE A 54 16.24 -25.20 5.43
CA ILE A 54 16.52 -23.78 5.69
C ILE A 54 16.25 -22.95 4.43
N GLU A 55 16.50 -23.49 3.23
CA GLU A 55 16.26 -22.79 1.98
C GLU A 55 14.77 -22.40 1.84
N ILE A 56 13.84 -23.26 2.28
CA ILE A 56 12.40 -22.95 2.28
C ILE A 56 12.11 -21.72 3.14
N LEU A 57 12.68 -21.65 4.35
CA LEU A 57 12.46 -20.52 5.26
C LEU A 57 13.05 -19.22 4.72
N GLN A 58 14.21 -19.30 4.07
CA GLN A 58 14.84 -18.16 3.41
C GLN A 58 14.00 -17.67 2.23
N MET A 59 13.55 -18.58 1.38
CA MET A 59 12.68 -18.28 0.25
C MET A 59 11.35 -17.68 0.70
N TYR A 60 10.72 -18.25 1.73
CA TYR A 60 9.51 -17.71 2.33
C TYR A 60 9.72 -16.27 2.84
N SER A 61 10.78 -16.02 3.61
CA SER A 61 11.09 -14.68 4.15
C SER A 61 11.33 -13.64 3.05
N LYS A 62 12.04 -14.05 1.99
CA LYS A 62 12.30 -13.23 0.80
C LYS A 62 11.00 -12.88 0.09
N GLU A 63 10.11 -13.85 -0.07
CA GLU A 63 8.86 -13.68 -0.81
C GLU A 63 7.85 -12.82 -0.05
N ILE A 64 7.75 -12.99 1.28
CA ILE A 64 6.97 -12.10 2.16
C ILE A 64 7.43 -10.64 1.98
N SER A 65 8.74 -10.39 2.05
CA SER A 65 9.30 -9.04 1.97
C SER A 65 9.04 -8.38 0.61
N LYS A 66 9.20 -9.16 -0.46
CA LYS A 66 8.96 -8.70 -1.84
C LYS A 66 7.48 -8.35 -2.05
N ARG A 67 6.58 -9.28 -1.76
CA ARG A 67 5.13 -9.09 -1.96
C ARG A 67 4.56 -7.97 -1.11
N MET A 68 5.03 -7.81 0.13
CA MET A 68 4.63 -6.68 0.97
C MET A 68 5.01 -5.34 0.32
N LEU A 69 6.25 -5.23 -0.20
CA LEU A 69 6.71 -4.01 -0.87
C LEU A 69 5.95 -3.74 -2.17
N ASP A 70 5.70 -4.76 -2.98
CA ASP A 70 4.97 -4.64 -4.24
C ASP A 70 3.51 -4.21 -3.99
N THR A 71 2.88 -4.75 -2.95
CA THR A 71 1.52 -4.40 -2.52
C THR A 71 1.41 -2.92 -2.16
N VAL A 72 2.29 -2.40 -1.29
CA VAL A 72 2.23 -0.99 -0.87
C VAL A 72 2.55 -0.03 -2.01
N LYS A 73 3.44 -0.41 -2.93
CA LYS A 73 3.73 0.39 -4.14
C LYS A 73 2.54 0.45 -5.08
N SER A 74 1.93 -0.70 -5.39
CA SER A 74 0.77 -0.78 -6.29
C SER A 74 -0.41 0.01 -5.75
N ARG A 75 -0.68 -0.12 -4.44
CA ARG A 75 -1.71 0.65 -3.75
C ARG A 75 -1.46 2.15 -3.81
N ALA A 76 -0.24 2.60 -3.50
CA ALA A 76 0.12 4.01 -3.53
C ALA A 76 0.02 4.61 -4.94
N ALA A 77 0.43 3.85 -5.98
CA ALA A 77 0.27 4.27 -7.36
C ALA A 77 -1.21 4.42 -7.75
N THR A 78 -2.06 3.50 -7.29
CA THR A 78 -3.52 3.55 -7.53
C THR A 78 -4.16 4.75 -6.83
N ALA A 79 -3.76 5.03 -5.59
CA ALA A 79 -4.22 6.20 -4.85
C ALA A 79 -3.80 7.52 -5.52
N ALA A 80 -2.56 7.61 -6.02
CA ALA A 80 -2.08 8.80 -6.73
C ALA A 80 -2.82 9.04 -8.06
N ALA A 81 -3.19 7.97 -8.77
CA ALA A 81 -3.97 8.08 -10.00
C ALA A 81 -5.42 8.53 -9.75
N ALA A 82 -6.02 8.09 -8.63
CA ALA A 82 -7.36 8.51 -8.23
C ALA A 82 -7.41 10.01 -7.86
N ASP A 83 -6.39 10.52 -7.18
CA ASP A 83 -6.28 11.94 -6.80
C ASP A 83 -6.14 12.86 -8.03
N ALA A 84 -5.35 12.45 -9.03
CA ALA A 84 -5.18 13.20 -10.27
C ALA A 84 -6.47 13.27 -11.13
N SER A 85 -7.36 12.28 -11.02
CA SER A 85 -8.62 12.25 -11.78
C SER A 85 -9.71 13.11 -11.14
N SER A 86 -9.58 13.51 -9.87
CA SER A 86 -10.61 14.27 -9.16
C SER A 86 -10.50 15.79 -9.37
N ALA A 87 -9.50 16.28 -10.12
CA ALA A 87 -9.24 17.70 -10.34
C ALA A 87 -9.84 18.29 -11.64
N THR A 88 -10.60 17.51 -12.44
CA THR A 88 -11.14 17.98 -13.74
C THR A 88 -12.63 18.36 -13.71
N GLU A 89 -13.36 18.17 -12.61
CA GLU A 89 -14.78 18.52 -12.51
C GLU A 89 -15.04 19.58 -11.43
N ALA A 90 -14.50 20.80 -11.61
CA ALA A 90 -14.94 21.98 -10.87
C ALA A 90 -14.69 23.26 -11.68
N ALA A 91 -15.12 23.28 -12.94
CA ALA A 91 -15.07 24.47 -13.78
C ALA A 91 -16.36 24.59 -14.60
N ASN A 92 -17.48 24.87 -13.94
CA ASN A 92 -18.55 25.70 -14.53
C ASN A 92 -19.53 26.18 -13.45
N GLY A 93 -19.70 27.49 -13.32
CA GLY A 93 -20.58 28.08 -12.31
C GLY A 93 -20.30 29.56 -12.08
N GLU A 94 -20.35 30.31 -13.17
CA GLU A 94 -20.40 31.76 -13.27
C GLU A 94 -21.43 32.37 -12.30
N GLU A 95 -21.07 33.44 -11.58
CA GLU A 95 -21.92 34.63 -11.45
C GLU A 95 -21.13 35.80 -10.85
N VAL A 96 -21.15 36.86 -11.65
CA VAL A 96 -20.59 38.19 -11.43
C VAL A 96 -21.43 38.91 -10.38
N SER A 97 -20.82 39.72 -9.50
CA SER A 97 -21.32 41.08 -9.22
C SER A 97 -20.64 41.77 -8.04
N SER A 98 -20.14 42.98 -8.33
CA SER A 98 -20.27 44.22 -7.54
C SER A 98 -19.50 44.29 -6.20
N SER A 99 -18.79 45.35 -5.79
CA SER A 99 -18.47 46.68 -6.31
C SER A 99 -17.68 47.44 -5.23
N SER A 100 -16.74 48.32 -5.62
CA SER A 100 -16.34 49.55 -4.89
C SER A 100 -15.53 49.36 -3.57
N VAL A 101 -14.55 50.17 -3.12
CA VAL A 101 -14.23 51.61 -3.24
C VAL A 101 -12.74 51.87 -2.89
N LYS A 102 -12.04 52.62 -3.75
CA LYS A 102 -11.06 53.74 -3.54
C LYS A 102 -10.23 53.93 -2.23
N ALA A 103 -8.90 53.98 -2.44
CA ALA A 103 -7.85 54.96 -2.05
C ALA A 103 -7.51 55.42 -0.62
N GLU A 104 -6.20 55.73 -0.48
CA GLU A 104 -5.49 56.61 0.48
C GLU A 104 -5.29 56.06 1.91
N ALA A 105 -4.15 56.25 2.60
CA ALA A 105 -3.09 57.26 2.48
C ALA A 105 -1.72 56.72 2.92
#